data_AF-A0AAW0ELC0-F1
#
_entry.id   AF-A0AAW0ELC0-F1
#
_cell.length_a   1.000
_cell.length_b   1.000
_cell.length_c   1.000
_cell.angle_alpha   90.00
_cell.angle_beta   90.00
_cell.angle_gamma   90.00
#
_symmetry.space_group_name_H-M   'P 1'
#
loop_
_entity.id
_entity.type
_entity.pdbx_description
1 polymer ?
#
loop_
_entity_poly.entity_id
_entity_poly.type
_entity_poly.pdbx_seq_one_letter_code
_entity_poly.pdbx_strand_id
1 'polypeptide(L)'
;MRAARQLSAATVSGTLLRRCRRVADVAQPASSPLPPHTVARRSYYWPYPEDLVPEGATPSLFQSSPVPSVRDRIVREYALSPLFGSRTPCCVLGFAGVARDVVGSKASVRRWVAQALGKAVDDVELGALQQVKEMMLHRSGTDKSPRLADELHSSPDAALRRRTRFARLPAQTRTLVEVYLAGEEDAAAGEDDHDDVVNSMLAHGMFLQAELRRHMEAVAAPLSPSSPATTAGSSDASGALDDDDDVRRCVAALHDECGVILCAVPAVDASEFHFDRLHGEEVTGETAERVMDRWTRRLVQQHEAQQQ
;
A
#
# COMPACT_ATOMS: atom_id res chain seq x y z
N MET A 1 15.41 -46.26 -3.99
CA MET A 1 16.24 -46.75 -5.11
C MET A 1 15.87 -45.97 -6.37
N ARG A 2 16.84 -45.23 -6.96
CA ARG A 2 16.84 -44.57 -8.28
C ARG A 2 15.78 -43.46 -8.51
N ALA A 3 16.07 -42.29 -9.08
CA ALA A 3 17.31 -41.65 -9.50
C ALA A 3 17.03 -40.14 -9.65
N ALA A 4 18.06 -39.33 -9.38
CA ALA A 4 18.08 -37.89 -9.54
C ALA A 4 18.05 -37.46 -11.02
N ARG A 5 17.50 -36.28 -11.28
CA ARG A 5 17.86 -35.46 -12.46
C ARG A 5 18.02 -34.00 -12.07
N GLN A 6 19.29 -33.61 -11.99
CA GLN A 6 19.77 -32.23 -12.01
C GLN A 6 19.78 -31.73 -13.47
N LEU A 7 19.39 -30.48 -13.71
CA LEU A 7 19.68 -29.69 -14.91
C LEU A 7 20.07 -28.29 -14.38
N SER A 8 21.35 -28.06 -14.08
CA SER A 8 22.39 -27.51 -14.97
C SER A 8 22.10 -26.09 -15.45
N ALA A 9 22.77 -25.15 -14.78
CA ALA A 9 22.88 -23.74 -15.12
C ALA A 9 23.57 -23.54 -16.48
N ALA A 10 23.05 -22.60 -17.27
CA ALA A 10 23.71 -22.13 -18.49
C ALA A 10 24.42 -20.80 -18.19
N THR A 11 25.74 -20.85 -18.29
CA THR A 11 26.67 -19.72 -18.29
C THR A 11 26.62 -19.04 -19.67
N VAL A 12 26.37 -17.72 -19.72
CA VAL A 12 26.56 -16.91 -20.94
C VAL A 12 27.64 -15.86 -20.65
N SER A 13 28.85 -16.15 -21.12
CA SER A 13 29.88 -15.16 -21.45
C SER A 13 29.31 -14.16 -22.46
N GLY A 14 29.53 -12.85 -22.39
CA GLY A 14 30.80 -12.18 -22.16
C GLY A 14 31.26 -11.53 -23.48
N THR A 15 31.14 -10.20 -23.54
CA THR A 15 31.88 -9.23 -24.39
C THR A 15 31.78 -9.30 -25.92
N LEU A 16 31.38 -8.17 -26.54
CA LEU A 16 32.14 -7.51 -27.61
C LEU A 16 31.60 -6.09 -27.87
N LEU A 17 32.28 -5.10 -27.27
CA LEU A 17 32.15 -3.67 -27.57
C LEU A 17 32.71 -3.40 -28.98
N ARG A 18 31.84 -3.06 -29.94
CA ARG A 18 32.25 -2.59 -31.28
C ARG A 18 32.44 -1.08 -31.28
N ARG A 19 33.72 -0.71 -31.44
CA ARG A 19 34.29 0.62 -31.64
C ARG A 19 33.88 1.16 -33.03
N CYS A 20 33.04 2.18 -33.11
CA CYS A 20 32.83 2.93 -34.36
C CYS A 20 33.94 3.99 -34.50
N ARG A 21 34.87 3.76 -35.44
CA ARG A 21 35.86 4.74 -35.88
C ARG A 21 35.17 5.81 -36.73
N ARG A 22 35.34 7.08 -36.35
CA ARG A 22 35.17 8.25 -37.21
C ARG A 22 36.19 8.20 -38.34
N VAL A 23 35.73 8.28 -39.58
CA VAL A 23 36.56 8.72 -40.71
C VAL A 23 36.08 10.14 -41.03
N ALA A 24 36.96 11.09 -40.77
CA ALA A 24 36.85 12.45 -41.28
C ALA A 24 37.65 12.46 -42.58
N ASP A 25 36.98 12.63 -43.71
CA ASP A 25 37.62 13.06 -44.95
C ASP A 25 37.02 14.39 -45.38
N VAL A 26 37.93 15.35 -45.50
CA VAL A 26 37.72 16.72 -45.95
C VAL A 26 37.92 16.72 -47.46
N ALA A 27 36.90 17.11 -48.24
CA ALA A 27 37.07 17.49 -49.64
C ALA A 27 36.12 18.64 -50.03
N GLN A 28 36.77 19.66 -50.58
CA GLN A 28 36.43 20.99 -51.11
C GLN A 28 34.99 21.37 -51.56
N PRO A 29 34.68 22.69 -51.56
CA PRO A 29 33.40 23.25 -51.99
C PRO A 29 33.35 23.42 -53.52
N ALA A 30 32.48 22.67 -54.18
CA ALA A 30 32.03 22.97 -55.53
C ALA A 30 30.68 23.73 -55.44
N SER A 31 30.66 24.93 -56.02
CA SER A 31 29.49 25.77 -56.19
C SER A 31 28.36 25.02 -56.89
N SER A 32 27.30 24.70 -56.16
CA SER A 32 26.07 24.09 -56.68
C SER A 32 24.95 25.14 -56.70
N PRO A 33 24.12 25.21 -57.76
CA PRO A 33 23.05 26.20 -57.88
C PRO A 33 22.01 26.06 -56.77
N LEU A 34 21.39 27.19 -56.42
CA LEU A 34 20.33 27.33 -55.42
C LEU A 34 19.34 26.15 -55.47
N PRO A 35 19.06 25.46 -54.34
CA PRO A 35 18.13 24.36 -54.34
C PRO A 35 16.74 24.87 -54.74
N PRO A 36 16.03 24.20 -55.67
CA PRO A 36 14.65 24.52 -55.93
C PRO A 36 13.89 24.40 -54.61
N HIS A 37 13.02 25.39 -54.32
CA HIS A 37 12.14 25.38 -53.16
C HIS A 37 11.60 23.97 -52.91
N THR A 38 12.19 23.29 -51.93
CA THR A 38 11.76 21.97 -51.47
C THR A 38 10.40 22.19 -50.85
N VAL A 39 9.35 22.03 -51.67
CA VAL A 39 8.01 21.77 -51.17
C VAL A 39 8.18 20.58 -50.24
N ALA A 40 8.03 20.81 -48.93
CA ALA A 40 8.10 19.77 -47.93
C ALA A 40 7.01 18.74 -48.28
N ARG A 41 7.37 17.74 -49.08
CA ARG A 41 6.52 16.60 -49.37
C ARG A 41 6.34 15.93 -48.03
N ARG A 42 5.15 16.08 -47.45
CA ARG A 42 4.75 15.34 -46.26
C ARG A 42 4.76 13.86 -46.63
N SER A 43 5.88 13.20 -46.37
CA SER A 43 5.98 11.75 -46.38
C SER A 43 5.33 11.27 -45.09
N TYR A 44 4.14 10.70 -45.24
CA TYR A 44 3.50 9.95 -44.16
C TYR A 44 4.10 8.55 -44.17
N TYR A 45 4.73 8.16 -43.07
CA TYR A 45 5.18 6.79 -42.85
C TYR A 45 4.13 6.08 -41.99
N TRP A 46 3.80 4.84 -42.33
CA TRP A 46 3.01 3.99 -41.44
C TRP A 46 3.81 3.71 -40.17
N PRO A 47 3.23 3.88 -38.97
CA PRO A 47 3.94 3.66 -37.70
C PRO A 47 4.21 2.17 -37.42
N TYR A 48 3.59 1.27 -38.18
CA TYR A 48 3.64 -0.18 -37.96
C TYR A 48 4.32 -0.85 -39.15
N PRO A 49 5.52 -1.44 -38.98
CA PRO A 49 6.17 -2.21 -40.02
C PRO A 49 5.48 -3.58 -40.22
N GLU A 50 5.73 -4.24 -41.35
CA GLU A 50 5.09 -5.52 -41.71
C GLU A 50 5.44 -6.67 -40.75
N ASP A 51 6.58 -6.58 -40.06
CA ASP A 51 7.10 -7.56 -39.11
C ASP A 51 6.67 -7.30 -37.65
N LEU A 52 5.78 -6.33 -37.41
CA LEU A 52 5.30 -6.01 -36.05
C LEU A 52 4.60 -7.19 -35.38
N VAL A 53 3.84 -7.97 -36.15
CA VAL A 53 3.18 -9.20 -35.71
C VAL A 53 3.74 -10.34 -36.56
N PRO A 54 4.32 -11.38 -35.95
CA PRO A 54 4.87 -12.51 -36.70
C PRO A 54 3.81 -13.14 -37.62
N GLU A 55 4.23 -13.50 -38.84
CA GLU A 55 3.35 -14.18 -39.78
C GLU A 55 2.78 -15.47 -39.17
N GLY A 56 1.46 -15.62 -39.22
CA GLY A 56 0.76 -16.77 -38.65
C GLY A 56 0.48 -16.69 -37.13
N ALA A 57 0.89 -15.62 -36.44
CA ALA A 57 0.54 -15.46 -35.03
C ALA A 57 -0.95 -15.10 -34.85
N THR A 58 -1.66 -15.87 -34.03
CA THR A 58 -3.04 -15.56 -33.63
C THR A 58 -3.02 -14.61 -32.42
N PRO A 59 -3.51 -13.36 -32.54
CA PRO A 59 -3.54 -12.43 -31.41
C PRO A 59 -4.58 -12.89 -30.38
N SER A 60 -4.35 -12.53 -29.12
CA SER A 60 -5.34 -12.72 -28.06
C SER A 60 -6.59 -11.87 -28.32
N LEU A 61 -7.75 -12.38 -27.91
CA LEU A 61 -8.99 -11.60 -27.94
C LEU A 61 -8.89 -10.43 -26.96
N PHE A 62 -9.23 -9.23 -27.42
CA PHE A 62 -9.23 -8.01 -26.59
C PHE A 62 -10.60 -7.68 -25.98
N GLN A 63 -11.65 -8.43 -26.33
CA GLN A 63 -13.01 -8.25 -25.81
C GLN A 63 -13.70 -9.59 -25.64
N SER A 64 -14.61 -9.69 -24.66
CA SER A 64 -15.30 -10.94 -24.31
C SER A 64 -16.24 -11.44 -25.41
N SER A 65 -16.82 -10.55 -26.22
CA SER A 65 -17.75 -10.90 -27.30
C SER A 65 -17.83 -9.76 -28.32
N PRO A 66 -18.07 -10.04 -29.62
CA PRO A 66 -18.36 -9.00 -30.60
C PRO A 66 -19.76 -8.39 -30.44
N VAL A 67 -20.67 -9.03 -29.67
CA VAL A 67 -22.05 -8.57 -29.50
C VAL A 67 -22.12 -7.48 -28.43
N PRO A 68 -22.58 -6.25 -28.76
CA PRO A 68 -22.60 -5.13 -27.81
C PRO A 68 -23.42 -5.39 -26.54
N SER A 69 -24.59 -6.03 -26.67
CA SER A 69 -25.45 -6.33 -25.51
C SER A 69 -24.80 -7.31 -24.53
N VAL A 70 -24.03 -8.28 -25.04
CA VAL A 70 -23.27 -9.22 -24.19
C VAL A 70 -22.14 -8.49 -23.49
N ARG A 71 -21.43 -7.60 -24.19
CA ARG A 71 -20.37 -6.78 -23.58
C ARG A 71 -20.92 -5.87 -22.49
N ASP A 72 -22.03 -5.19 -22.75
CA ASP A 72 -22.68 -4.33 -21.76
C ASP A 72 -23.06 -5.10 -20.50
N ARG A 73 -23.70 -6.28 -20.67
CA ARG A 73 -24.02 -7.15 -19.54
C ARG A 73 -22.78 -7.54 -18.73
N ILE A 74 -21.69 -7.92 -19.40
CA ILE A 74 -20.43 -8.29 -18.72
C ILE A 74 -19.84 -7.10 -17.98
N VAL A 75 -19.78 -5.92 -18.61
CA VAL A 75 -19.30 -4.70 -17.95
C VAL A 75 -20.16 -4.38 -16.72
N ARG A 76 -21.48 -4.50 -16.82
CA ARG A 76 -22.40 -4.32 -15.69
C ARG A 76 -22.10 -5.27 -14.54
N GLU A 77 -21.84 -6.54 -14.83
CA GLU A 77 -21.51 -7.55 -13.81
C GLU A 77 -20.20 -7.24 -13.09
N TYR A 78 -19.17 -6.72 -13.79
CA TYR A 78 -17.89 -6.36 -13.19
C TYR A 78 -17.89 -4.97 -12.56
N ALA A 79 -18.72 -4.03 -13.02
CA ALA A 79 -18.84 -2.73 -12.38
C ALA A 79 -19.52 -2.83 -11.02
N LEU A 80 -20.51 -3.73 -10.90
CA LEU A 80 -21.26 -3.98 -9.66
C LEU A 80 -20.69 -5.18 -8.87
N SER A 81 -19.49 -5.66 -9.19
CA SER A 81 -18.86 -6.71 -8.40
C SER A 81 -18.30 -6.14 -7.10
N PRO A 82 -18.24 -6.92 -6.01
CA PRO A 82 -17.52 -6.48 -4.83
C PRO A 82 -16.05 -6.18 -5.17
N LEU A 83 -15.46 -5.24 -4.46
CA LEU A 83 -14.07 -4.84 -4.71
C LEU A 83 -13.13 -5.93 -4.20
N PHE A 84 -12.69 -6.81 -5.10
CA PHE A 84 -11.80 -7.90 -4.73
C PHE A 84 -10.43 -7.37 -4.32
N GLY A 85 -9.98 -7.78 -3.13
CA GLY A 85 -8.67 -7.42 -2.60
C GLY A 85 -8.62 -6.03 -1.96
N SER A 86 -9.74 -5.31 -1.84
CA SER A 86 -9.79 -4.17 -0.92
C SER A 86 -9.71 -4.68 0.50
N ARG A 87 -8.87 -4.02 1.30
CA ARG A 87 -8.69 -4.31 2.71
C ARG A 87 -8.60 -3.00 3.45
N THR A 88 -9.23 -2.94 4.62
CA THR A 88 -9.20 -1.74 5.45
C THR A 88 -8.08 -1.90 6.48
N PRO A 89 -6.98 -1.13 6.39
CA PRO A 89 -5.94 -1.20 7.40
C PRO A 89 -6.45 -0.61 8.72
N CYS A 90 -6.18 -1.29 9.84
CA CYS A 90 -6.50 -0.75 11.17
C CYS A 90 -5.67 0.52 11.45
N CYS A 91 -4.40 0.52 11.07
CA CYS A 91 -3.51 1.66 11.18
C CYS A 91 -2.34 1.58 10.19
N VAL A 92 -1.65 2.71 10.02
CA VAL A 92 -0.44 2.86 9.23
C VAL A 92 0.71 3.23 10.15
N LEU A 93 1.73 2.37 10.20
CA LEU A 93 2.95 2.60 10.95
C LEU A 93 3.99 3.29 10.07
N GLY A 94 4.70 4.26 10.62
CA GLY A 94 5.73 5.01 9.93
C GLY A 94 7.10 4.91 10.59
N PHE A 95 8.13 4.85 9.76
CA PHE A 95 9.53 4.68 10.14
C PHE A 95 10.38 5.82 9.56
N ALA A 96 11.41 6.26 10.28
CA ALA A 96 12.38 7.22 9.77
C ALA A 96 13.34 6.61 8.75
N GLY A 97 13.61 5.30 8.87
CA GLY A 97 14.51 4.53 8.02
C GLY A 97 13.94 4.28 6.61
N VAL A 98 14.81 3.88 5.69
CA VAL A 98 14.43 3.44 4.35
C VAL A 98 13.94 1.99 4.37
N ALA A 99 13.13 1.60 3.38
CA ALA A 99 12.49 0.28 3.35
C ALA A 99 13.48 -0.88 3.53
N ARG A 100 14.67 -0.81 2.91
CA ARG A 100 15.72 -1.85 3.05
C ARG A 100 16.16 -2.10 4.51
N ASP A 101 16.14 -1.07 5.36
CA ASP A 101 16.60 -1.17 6.75
C ASP A 101 15.44 -1.70 7.62
N VAL A 102 14.19 -1.39 7.24
CA VAL A 102 12.95 -1.79 7.94
C VAL A 102 12.53 -3.23 7.60
N VAL A 103 12.92 -3.79 6.45
CA VAL A 103 12.58 -5.18 6.06
C VAL A 103 12.96 -6.18 7.16
N GLY A 104 14.11 -5.99 7.81
CA GLY A 104 14.60 -6.88 8.86
C GLY A 104 13.75 -6.86 10.14
N SER A 105 13.13 -5.73 10.46
CA SER A 105 12.29 -5.59 11.66
C SER A 105 10.82 -5.95 11.43
N LYS A 106 10.38 -6.17 10.17
CA LYS A 106 8.97 -6.42 9.82
C LYS A 106 8.34 -7.57 10.63
N ALA A 107 9.05 -8.69 10.81
CA ALA A 107 8.54 -9.82 11.59
C ALA A 107 8.40 -9.49 13.10
N SER A 108 9.30 -8.66 13.63
CA SER A 108 9.23 -8.20 15.02
C SER A 108 8.11 -7.18 15.21
N VAL A 109 7.93 -6.26 14.26
CA VAL A 109 6.78 -5.33 14.25
C VAL A 109 5.47 -6.10 14.31
N ARG A 110 5.30 -7.14 13.47
CA ARG A 110 4.09 -7.99 13.48
C ARG A 110 3.83 -8.59 14.86
N ARG A 111 4.87 -9.14 15.49
CA ARG A 111 4.78 -9.75 16.83
C ARG A 111 4.36 -8.73 17.89
N TRP A 112 5.04 -7.59 17.94
CA TRP A 112 4.79 -6.58 18.95
C TRP A 112 3.43 -5.90 18.77
N VAL A 113 2.97 -5.68 17.53
CA VAL A 113 1.61 -5.21 17.25
C VAL A 113 0.58 -6.23 17.72
N ALA A 114 0.75 -7.51 17.40
CA ALA A 114 -0.17 -8.56 17.83
C ALA A 114 -0.28 -8.62 19.36
N GLN A 115 0.87 -8.58 20.06
CA GLN A 115 0.89 -8.57 21.53
C GLN A 115 0.27 -7.30 22.12
N ALA A 116 0.55 -6.12 21.56
CA ALA A 116 -0.05 -4.86 22.01
C ALA A 116 -1.58 -4.84 21.81
N LEU A 117 -2.11 -5.54 20.82
CA LEU A 117 -3.55 -5.64 20.55
C LEU A 117 -4.21 -6.86 21.24
N GLY A 118 -3.45 -7.70 21.95
CA GLY A 118 -3.96 -8.94 22.54
C GLY A 118 -4.44 -9.96 21.50
N LYS A 119 -3.89 -9.95 20.28
CA LYS A 119 -4.25 -10.84 19.17
C LYS A 119 -3.17 -11.90 18.92
N ALA A 120 -3.52 -12.97 18.19
CA ALA A 120 -2.50 -13.91 17.73
C ALA A 120 -1.63 -13.25 16.65
N VAL A 121 -0.37 -13.68 16.54
CA VAL A 121 0.56 -13.16 15.51
C VAL A 121 0.02 -13.44 14.10
N ASP A 122 -0.68 -14.57 13.94
CA ASP A 122 -1.25 -14.98 12.66
C ASP A 122 -2.43 -14.12 12.22
N ASP A 123 -3.18 -13.53 13.17
CA ASP A 123 -4.34 -12.66 12.91
C ASP A 123 -3.92 -11.26 12.43
N VAL A 124 -2.68 -10.86 12.70
CA VAL A 124 -2.14 -9.57 12.25
C VAL A 124 -1.37 -9.75 10.96
N GLU A 125 -1.71 -9.01 9.92
CA GLU A 125 -0.96 -8.99 8.67
C GLU A 125 -0.34 -7.60 8.44
N LEU A 126 0.90 -7.58 7.93
CA LEU A 126 1.57 -6.35 7.56
C LEU A 126 1.66 -6.24 6.04
N GLY A 127 1.14 -5.13 5.51
CA GLY A 127 1.16 -4.79 4.09
C GLY A 127 2.57 -4.59 3.51
N ALA A 128 2.60 -4.18 2.26
CA ALA A 128 3.86 -3.87 1.59
C ALA A 128 4.55 -2.65 2.24
N LEU A 129 5.89 -2.68 2.30
CA LEU A 129 6.68 -1.52 2.71
C LEU A 129 6.58 -0.46 1.62
N GLN A 130 5.93 0.66 1.94
CA GLN A 130 5.78 1.79 1.03
C GLN A 130 6.82 2.86 1.38
N GLN A 131 7.83 3.01 0.52
CA GLN A 131 8.79 4.11 0.67
C GLN A 131 8.18 5.37 0.07
N VAL A 132 8.00 6.41 0.89
CA VAL A 132 7.55 7.72 0.40
C VAL A 132 8.60 8.34 -0.51
N LYS A 133 8.16 9.17 -1.45
CA LYS A 133 9.05 9.80 -2.41
C LYS A 133 9.91 10.83 -1.69
N GLU A 134 11.23 10.79 -1.90
CA GLU A 134 12.11 11.89 -1.49
C GLU A 134 11.85 13.10 -2.40
N MET A 135 11.16 14.09 -1.85
CA MET A 135 10.72 15.27 -2.61
C MET A 135 11.67 16.44 -2.35
N MET A 136 12.28 16.97 -3.43
CA MET A 136 13.00 18.25 -3.35
C MET A 136 12.06 19.40 -3.00
N LEU A 137 10.82 19.35 -3.51
CA LEU A 137 9.74 20.26 -3.18
C LEU A 137 8.60 19.47 -2.55
N HIS A 138 8.42 19.62 -1.23
CA HIS A 138 7.36 18.95 -0.51
C HIS A 138 5.99 19.41 -1.00
N ARG A 139 5.12 18.45 -1.34
CA ARG A 139 3.71 18.70 -1.69
C ARG A 139 2.84 17.92 -0.72
N SER A 140 2.25 18.63 0.23
CA SER A 140 1.38 18.06 1.25
C SER A 140 0.11 17.47 0.64
N GLY A 141 -0.43 16.42 1.28
CA GLY A 141 -1.70 15.81 0.88
C GLY A 141 -1.60 14.86 -0.30
N THR A 142 -0.40 14.39 -0.63
CA THR A 142 -0.20 13.30 -1.60
C THR A 142 0.19 12.03 -0.85
N ASP A 143 -0.29 10.88 -1.31
CA ASP A 143 -0.06 9.59 -0.65
C ASP A 143 1.43 9.23 -0.58
N LYS A 144 2.20 9.76 -1.55
CA LYS A 144 3.65 9.56 -1.66
C LYS A 144 4.47 10.63 -0.93
N SER A 145 3.85 11.62 -0.29
CA SER A 145 4.60 12.66 0.44
C SER A 145 5.05 12.14 1.82
N PRO A 146 6.28 12.46 2.25
CA PRO A 146 6.73 12.18 3.62
C PRO A 146 5.79 12.83 4.64
N ARG A 147 5.41 12.09 5.70
CA ARG A 147 4.49 12.61 6.71
C ARG A 147 5.20 13.58 7.63
N LEU A 148 4.58 14.73 7.86
CA LEU A 148 5.07 15.75 8.78
C LEU A 148 4.67 15.43 10.23
N ALA A 149 5.50 15.86 11.19
CA ALA A 149 5.23 15.61 12.62
C ALA A 149 3.98 16.30 13.18
N ASP A 150 3.38 17.24 12.45
CA ASP A 150 2.20 18.01 12.84
C ASP A 150 1.00 17.77 11.91
N GLU A 151 0.96 16.62 11.22
CA GLU A 151 -0.18 16.22 10.41
C GLU A 151 -1.43 15.92 11.24
N LEU A 152 -2.58 15.81 10.55
CA LEU A 152 -3.91 15.65 11.15
C LEU A 152 -4.02 14.45 12.12
N HIS A 153 -3.09 13.50 12.01
CA HIS A 153 -3.06 12.25 12.77
C HIS A 153 -1.84 12.10 13.68
N SER A 154 -1.04 13.15 13.89
CA SER A 154 0.18 13.03 14.72
C SER A 154 -0.03 13.40 16.19
N SER A 155 -0.93 14.34 16.51
CA SER A 155 -1.21 14.79 17.88
C SER A 155 -2.52 15.58 17.96
N PRO A 156 -3.28 15.50 19.06
CA PRO A 156 -4.48 16.33 19.26
C PRO A 156 -4.17 17.84 19.23
N ASP A 157 -2.97 18.22 19.65
CA ASP A 157 -2.47 19.60 19.62
C ASP A 157 -1.93 20.02 18.23
N ALA A 158 -1.85 19.10 17.25
CA ALA A 158 -1.32 19.41 15.92
C ALA A 158 -2.12 20.52 15.21
N ALA A 159 -3.44 20.58 15.42
CA ALA A 159 -4.28 21.66 14.88
C ALA A 159 -3.94 23.03 15.50
N LEU A 160 -3.73 23.09 16.81
CA LEU A 160 -3.36 24.32 17.50
C LEU A 160 -1.93 24.76 17.15
N ARG A 161 -0.98 23.83 17.05
CA ARG A 161 0.38 24.12 16.57
C ARG A 161 0.39 24.69 15.17
N ARG A 162 -0.43 24.15 14.26
CA ARG A 162 -0.58 24.68 12.89
C ARG A 162 -1.16 26.10 12.84
N ARG A 163 -2.00 26.45 13.81
CA ARG A 163 -2.56 27.81 13.94
C ARG A 163 -1.55 28.79 14.55
N THR A 164 -0.70 28.32 15.46
CA THR A 164 0.22 29.17 16.22
C THR A 164 1.60 29.31 15.59
N ARG A 165 2.01 28.37 14.72
CA ARG A 165 3.31 28.38 14.03
C ARG A 165 3.18 28.80 12.58
N PHE A 166 4.16 29.56 12.10
CA PHE A 166 4.23 30.00 10.71
C PHE A 166 4.73 28.91 9.74
N ALA A 167 5.34 27.84 10.26
CA ALA A 167 5.89 26.74 9.49
C ALA A 167 5.50 25.38 10.09
N ARG A 168 5.41 24.38 9.22
CA ARG A 168 5.14 22.99 9.60
C ARG A 168 6.35 22.34 10.25
N LEU A 169 6.13 21.32 11.07
CA LEU A 169 7.21 20.49 11.60
C LEU A 169 7.89 19.66 10.50
N PRO A 170 9.16 19.26 10.69
CA PRO A 170 9.89 18.49 9.68
C PRO A 170 9.22 17.16 9.37
N ALA A 171 9.52 16.63 8.18
CA ALA A 171 9.14 15.28 7.79
C ALA A 171 9.81 14.27 8.73
N GLN A 172 9.03 13.36 9.28
CA GLN A 172 9.51 12.35 10.22
C GLN A 172 9.63 10.98 9.54
N THR A 173 8.69 10.63 8.67
CA THR A 173 8.60 9.28 8.10
C THR A 173 9.07 9.21 6.66
N ARG A 174 9.79 8.13 6.36
CA ARG A 174 10.29 7.78 5.02
C ARG A 174 9.73 6.46 4.49
N THR A 175 9.31 5.59 5.39
CA THR A 175 8.70 4.30 5.05
C THR A 175 7.42 4.12 5.84
N LEU A 176 6.38 3.61 5.19
CA LEU A 176 5.07 3.32 5.76
C LEU A 176 4.76 1.82 5.62
N VAL A 177 4.02 1.28 6.57
CA VAL A 177 3.48 -0.08 6.56
C VAL A 177 2.04 -0.04 7.04
N GLU A 178 1.15 -0.61 6.24
CA GLU A 178 -0.24 -0.83 6.63
C GLU A 178 -0.35 -2.09 7.49
N VAL A 179 -1.21 -2.04 8.51
CA VAL A 179 -1.50 -3.16 9.41
C VAL A 179 -2.96 -3.57 9.17
N TYR A 180 -3.19 -4.87 8.94
CA TYR A 180 -4.51 -5.45 8.75
C TYR A 180 -4.79 -6.51 9.82
N LEU A 181 -6.07 -6.71 10.14
CA LEU A 181 -6.54 -7.71 11.11
C LEU A 181 -7.41 -8.73 10.37
N ALA A 182 -6.84 -9.89 10.03
CA ALA A 182 -7.52 -10.90 9.22
C ALA A 182 -8.67 -11.59 9.97
N GLY A 183 -8.53 -11.79 11.29
CA GLY A 183 -9.52 -12.53 12.09
C GLY A 183 -10.85 -11.81 12.32
N GLU A 184 -10.93 -10.49 12.11
CA GLU A 184 -12.18 -9.73 12.28
C GLU A 184 -13.01 -9.67 11.00
N GLU A 185 -12.36 -9.73 9.84
CA GLU A 185 -13.02 -9.77 8.52
C GLU A 185 -13.79 -11.10 8.33
N ASP A 186 -13.21 -12.22 8.77
CA ASP A 186 -13.80 -13.56 8.60
C ASP A 186 -14.94 -13.86 9.60
N ALA A 187 -14.92 -13.23 10.79
CA ALA A 187 -15.91 -13.48 11.83
C ALA A 187 -17.28 -12.83 11.55
N ALA A 188 -17.33 -11.87 10.62
CA ALA A 188 -18.49 -11.03 10.36
C ALA A 188 -19.17 -11.36 9.02
N ALA A 189 -19.40 -12.65 8.76
CA ALA A 189 -20.08 -13.13 7.56
C ALA A 189 -21.59 -12.76 7.47
N GLY A 190 -22.05 -11.72 8.18
CA GLY A 190 -23.40 -11.15 8.11
C GLY A 190 -23.41 -9.81 7.37
N GLU A 191 -24.39 -9.59 6.48
CA GLU A 191 -24.49 -8.40 5.62
C GLU A 191 -24.77 -7.09 6.38
N ASP A 192 -25.21 -7.15 7.64
CA ASP A 192 -25.53 -5.98 8.47
C ASP A 192 -24.38 -5.50 9.39
N ASP A 193 -23.24 -6.20 9.43
CA ASP A 193 -22.16 -5.95 10.41
C ASP A 193 -20.91 -5.26 9.83
N HIS A 194 -20.87 -4.90 8.53
CA HIS A 194 -19.64 -4.39 7.90
C HIS A 194 -19.12 -3.09 8.56
N ASP A 195 -20.01 -2.14 8.82
CA ASP A 195 -19.65 -0.88 9.48
C ASP A 195 -19.12 -1.13 10.89
N ASP A 196 -19.70 -2.10 11.63
CA ASP A 196 -19.27 -2.45 12.98
C ASP A 196 -17.89 -3.11 12.99
N VAL A 197 -17.59 -3.95 11.99
CA VAL A 197 -16.25 -4.51 11.79
C VAL A 197 -15.23 -3.42 11.50
N VAL A 198 -15.54 -2.54 10.54
CA VAL A 198 -14.64 -1.42 10.20
C VAL A 198 -14.42 -0.53 11.43
N ASN A 199 -15.46 -0.23 12.19
CA ASN A 199 -15.36 0.54 13.43
C ASN A 199 -14.52 -0.18 14.49
N SER A 200 -14.65 -1.51 14.65
CA SER A 200 -13.79 -2.32 15.52
C SER A 200 -12.32 -2.24 15.09
N MET A 201 -12.03 -2.42 13.80
CA MET A 201 -10.66 -2.36 13.27
C MET A 201 -10.04 -0.97 13.49
N LEU A 202 -10.81 0.10 13.25
CA LEU A 202 -10.36 1.47 13.51
C LEU A 202 -10.14 1.72 15.00
N ALA A 203 -10.96 1.14 15.89
CA ALA A 203 -10.78 1.26 17.34
C ALA A 203 -9.44 0.65 17.80
N HIS A 204 -9.04 -0.50 17.26
CA HIS A 204 -7.71 -1.08 17.51
C HIS A 204 -6.59 -0.17 17.02
N GLY A 205 -6.76 0.44 15.84
CA GLY A 205 -5.80 1.42 15.31
C GLY A 205 -5.66 2.66 16.20
N MET A 206 -6.79 3.21 16.65
CA MET A 206 -6.84 4.38 17.54
C MET A 206 -6.22 4.08 18.91
N PHE A 207 -6.45 2.89 19.44
CA PHE A 207 -5.81 2.41 20.66
C PHE A 207 -4.28 2.38 20.52
N LEU A 208 -3.76 1.71 19.48
CA LEU A 208 -2.32 1.62 19.26
C LEU A 208 -1.68 2.99 19.01
N GLN A 209 -2.38 3.87 18.29
CA GLN A 209 -1.96 5.26 18.09
C GLN A 209 -1.86 6.02 19.42
N ALA A 210 -2.83 5.87 20.32
CA ALA A 210 -2.84 6.53 21.62
C ALA A 210 -1.70 6.04 22.51
N GLU A 211 -1.47 4.73 22.58
CA GLU A 211 -0.40 4.14 23.40
C GLU A 211 0.99 4.52 22.89
N LEU A 212 1.25 4.42 21.57
CA LEU A 212 2.53 4.82 20.98
C LEU A 212 2.83 6.29 21.27
N ARG A 213 1.83 7.15 21.13
CA ARG A 213 1.98 8.58 21.43
C ARG A 213 2.29 8.82 22.90
N ARG A 214 1.58 8.15 23.82
CA ARG A 214 1.83 8.26 25.27
C ARG A 214 3.28 7.88 25.60
N HIS A 215 3.78 6.81 25.00
CA HIS A 215 5.17 6.39 25.13
C HIS A 215 6.15 7.45 24.60
N MET A 216 5.93 7.95 23.38
CA MET A 216 6.79 8.98 22.78
C MET A 216 6.80 10.29 23.60
N GLU A 217 5.66 10.70 24.15
CA GLU A 217 5.55 11.88 25.03
C GLU A 217 6.32 11.66 26.35
N ALA A 218 6.25 10.47 26.94
CA ALA A 218 7.01 10.11 28.13
C ALA A 218 8.53 10.10 27.89
N VAL A 219 8.98 9.62 26.72
CA VAL A 219 10.40 9.61 26.32
C VAL A 219 10.90 11.02 25.98
N ALA A 220 10.06 11.86 25.38
CA ALA A 220 10.42 13.22 24.97
C ALA A 220 10.35 14.25 26.11
N ALA A 221 9.69 13.93 27.23
CA ALA A 221 9.62 14.81 28.38
C ALA A 221 11.04 15.10 28.90
N PRO A 222 11.47 16.37 29.00
CA PRO A 222 12.78 16.67 29.56
C PRO A 222 12.82 16.12 30.98
N LEU A 223 13.86 15.33 31.28
CA LEU A 223 14.16 14.85 32.62
C LEU A 223 14.23 16.07 33.56
N SER A 224 13.12 16.39 34.21
CA SER A 224 13.09 17.41 35.25
C SER A 224 14.04 16.95 36.37
N PRO A 225 15.08 17.73 36.71
CA PRO A 225 15.97 17.37 37.81
C PRO A 225 15.32 17.76 39.16
N SER A 226 14.63 16.83 39.82
CA SER A 226 14.34 16.77 41.28
C SER A 226 13.30 15.66 41.52
N SER A 227 13.38 14.72 42.46
CA SER A 227 14.10 14.62 43.74
C SER A 227 14.20 13.13 44.15
N PRO A 228 14.97 12.78 45.21
CA PRO A 228 15.48 11.43 45.44
C PRO A 228 14.50 10.48 46.16
N ALA A 229 14.70 9.19 45.86
CA ALA A 229 14.50 8.00 46.69
C ALA A 229 13.48 8.06 47.85
N THR A 230 12.36 7.36 47.66
CA THR A 230 11.68 6.67 48.75
C THR A 230 11.52 5.20 48.40
N THR A 231 12.41 4.39 48.96
CA THR A 231 12.29 2.94 49.03
C THR A 231 11.39 2.60 50.23
N ALA A 232 10.29 1.89 50.02
CA ALA A 232 9.84 0.75 50.85
C ALA A 232 8.38 0.36 50.58
N GLY A 233 8.20 -0.85 50.05
CA GLY A 233 7.30 -1.85 50.64
C GLY A 233 5.82 -1.80 50.28
N SER A 234 5.39 -2.72 49.42
CA SER A 234 4.20 -3.54 49.66
C SER A 234 4.13 -4.66 48.63
N SER A 235 4.53 -5.86 49.04
CA SER A 235 4.15 -7.10 48.38
C SER A 235 2.67 -7.34 48.59
N ASP A 236 1.89 -7.45 47.51
CA ASP A 236 0.73 -8.32 47.53
C ASP A 236 0.58 -9.00 46.18
N ALA A 237 0.66 -10.33 46.23
CA ALA A 237 0.49 -11.22 45.12
C ALA A 237 -1.01 -11.43 44.88
N SER A 238 -1.53 -10.83 43.81
CA SER A 238 -2.72 -11.34 43.13
C SER A 238 -2.39 -11.45 41.65
N GLY A 239 -2.19 -12.69 41.19
CA GLY A 239 -1.94 -13.03 39.79
C GLY A 239 -3.16 -12.76 38.90
N ALA A 240 -3.33 -11.51 38.51
CA ALA A 240 -3.89 -11.13 37.23
C ALA A 240 -2.71 -10.54 36.45
N LEU A 241 -2.39 -11.11 35.29
CA LEU A 241 -1.36 -10.56 34.41
C LEU A 241 -1.72 -9.10 34.11
N ASP A 242 -0.74 -8.23 34.26
CA ASP A 242 -0.88 -6.78 34.19
C ASP A 242 -0.92 -6.37 32.72
N ASP A 243 -2.08 -6.58 32.09
CA ASP A 243 -2.32 -6.36 30.65
C ASP A 243 -1.82 -4.97 30.20
N ASP A 244 -1.92 -3.95 31.07
CA ASP A 244 -1.47 -2.59 30.78
C ASP A 244 0.07 -2.47 30.71
N ASP A 245 0.80 -3.12 31.60
CA ASP A 245 2.27 -3.08 31.61
C ASP A 245 2.87 -3.90 30.46
N ASP A 246 2.22 -5.01 30.09
CA ASP A 246 2.57 -5.78 28.91
C ASP A 246 2.34 -4.98 27.62
N VAL A 247 1.21 -4.26 27.49
CA VAL A 247 0.95 -3.35 26.36
C VAL A 247 2.01 -2.26 26.29
N ARG A 248 2.33 -1.60 27.41
CA ARG A 248 3.36 -0.55 27.46
C ARG A 248 4.72 -1.07 27.01
N ARG A 249 5.09 -2.28 27.43
CA ARG A 249 6.34 -2.92 27.01
C ARG A 249 6.36 -3.21 25.51
N CYS A 250 5.27 -3.72 24.96
CA CYS A 250 5.16 -4.00 23.52
C CYS A 250 5.26 -2.70 22.69
N VAL A 251 4.60 -1.64 23.15
CA VAL A 251 4.63 -0.32 22.50
C VAL A 251 6.02 0.32 22.59
N ALA A 252 6.70 0.19 23.74
CA ALA A 252 8.08 0.60 23.87
C ALA A 252 8.99 -0.15 22.90
N ALA A 253 8.84 -1.47 22.77
CA ALA A 253 9.61 -2.26 21.80
C ALA A 253 9.34 -1.88 20.33
N LEU A 254 8.09 -1.50 20.00
CA LEU A 254 7.77 -0.96 18.66
C LEU A 254 8.56 0.33 18.37
N HIS A 255 8.64 1.24 19.33
CA HIS A 255 9.37 2.50 19.17
C HIS A 255 10.89 2.30 19.22
N ASP A 256 11.39 1.71 20.31
CA ASP A 256 12.81 1.67 20.65
C ASP A 256 13.58 0.60 19.86
N GLU A 257 13.00 -0.59 19.66
CA GLU A 257 13.68 -1.68 18.95
C GLU A 257 13.37 -1.68 17.45
N CYS A 258 12.11 -1.39 17.08
CA CYS A 258 11.68 -1.46 15.69
C CYS A 258 11.74 -0.10 14.95
N GLY A 259 11.89 1.01 15.67
CA GLY A 259 12.01 2.35 15.09
C GLY A 259 10.69 2.92 14.56
N VAL A 260 9.55 2.48 15.10
CA VAL A 260 8.24 3.04 14.76
C VAL A 260 8.10 4.42 15.40
N ILE A 261 7.87 5.44 14.59
CA ILE A 261 7.82 6.85 15.03
C ILE A 261 6.51 7.55 14.66
N LEU A 262 5.62 6.84 13.98
CA LEU A 262 4.28 7.31 13.61
C LEU A 262 3.33 6.13 13.64
N CYS A 263 2.15 6.34 14.21
CA CYS A 263 0.98 5.51 14.00
C CYS A 263 -0.17 6.44 13.59
N ALA A 264 -0.75 6.21 12.42
CA ALA A 264 -1.85 6.99 11.90
C ALA A 264 -3.01 6.06 11.53
N VAL A 265 -4.23 6.42 11.94
CA VAL A 265 -5.43 5.72 11.52
C VAL A 265 -5.91 6.36 10.22
N PRO A 266 -5.95 5.62 9.11
CA PRO A 266 -6.40 6.17 7.83
C PRO A 266 -7.90 6.47 7.90
N ALA A 267 -8.34 7.46 7.12
CA ALA A 267 -9.75 7.64 6.88
C ALA A 267 -10.27 6.44 6.08
N VAL A 268 -11.50 6.01 6.37
CA VAL A 268 -12.18 5.01 5.54
C VAL A 268 -12.22 5.52 4.11
N ASP A 269 -11.82 4.66 3.17
CA ASP A 269 -11.78 5.03 1.76
C ASP A 269 -13.20 5.14 1.20
N ALA A 270 -13.74 6.36 1.24
CA ALA A 270 -15.03 6.68 0.66
C ALA A 270 -14.98 6.85 -0.88
N SER A 271 -13.87 6.46 -1.54
CA SER A 271 -13.75 6.51 -3.00
C SER A 271 -14.52 5.39 -3.72
N GLU A 272 -15.23 4.55 -2.97
CA GLU A 272 -16.11 3.52 -3.51
C GLU A 272 -16.97 4.05 -4.66
N PHE A 273 -16.81 3.42 -5.82
CA PHE A 273 -17.52 3.81 -7.02
C PHE A 273 -18.97 3.36 -6.94
N HIS A 274 -19.85 4.30 -6.67
CA HIS A 274 -21.29 4.09 -6.75
C HIS A 274 -21.74 4.29 -8.19
N PHE A 275 -22.23 3.21 -8.82
CA PHE A 275 -22.64 3.22 -10.22
C PHE A 275 -24.15 3.43 -10.37
N ASP A 276 -24.60 4.69 -10.31
CA ASP A 276 -26.02 5.03 -10.55
C ASP A 276 -26.44 4.75 -12.00
N ARG A 277 -25.50 4.89 -12.94
CA ARG A 277 -25.72 4.65 -14.36
C ARG A 277 -24.54 3.93 -15.01
N LEU A 278 -24.85 2.95 -15.86
CA LEU A 278 -23.87 2.22 -16.66
C LEU A 278 -24.26 2.31 -18.14
N HIS A 279 -23.35 2.79 -18.97
CA HIS A 279 -23.59 3.10 -20.40
C HIS A 279 -24.84 3.95 -20.68
N GLY A 280 -25.21 4.83 -19.74
CA GLY A 280 -26.38 5.69 -19.85
C GLY A 280 -27.69 5.06 -19.38
N GLU A 281 -27.70 3.78 -19.01
CA GLU A 281 -28.84 3.11 -18.38
C GLU A 281 -28.77 3.22 -16.86
N GLU A 282 -29.93 3.38 -16.22
CA GLU A 282 -30.04 3.42 -14.76
C GLU A 282 -29.83 2.03 -14.17
N VAL A 283 -29.05 1.95 -13.09
CA VAL A 283 -28.87 0.73 -12.31
C VAL A 283 -29.92 0.72 -11.21
N THR A 284 -30.95 -0.11 -11.35
CA THR A 284 -31.97 -0.28 -10.31
C THR A 284 -31.41 -1.10 -9.14
N GLY A 285 -31.94 -0.88 -7.94
CA GLY A 285 -31.58 -1.68 -6.75
C GLY A 285 -31.75 -3.18 -6.98
N GLU A 286 -32.86 -3.59 -7.61
CA GLU A 286 -33.11 -4.98 -7.99
C GLU A 286 -32.04 -5.54 -8.95
N THR A 287 -31.50 -4.70 -9.84
CA THR A 287 -30.41 -5.13 -10.75
C THR A 287 -29.11 -5.33 -9.98
N ALA A 288 -28.79 -4.44 -9.04
CA ALA A 288 -27.61 -4.54 -8.18
C ALA A 288 -27.69 -5.80 -7.30
N GLU A 289 -28.82 -6.02 -6.61
CA GLU A 289 -29.05 -7.20 -5.77
C GLU A 289 -28.87 -8.50 -6.56
N ARG A 290 -29.48 -8.62 -7.74
CA ARG A 290 -29.33 -9.82 -8.59
C ARG A 290 -27.87 -10.05 -9.02
N VAL A 291 -27.08 -9.00 -9.23
CA VAL A 291 -25.66 -9.12 -9.57
C VAL A 291 -24.87 -9.57 -8.34
N MET A 292 -25.14 -8.98 -7.18
CA MET A 292 -24.53 -9.36 -5.91
C MET A 292 -24.82 -10.82 -5.57
N ASP A 293 -26.07 -11.28 -5.67
CA ASP A 293 -26.47 -12.69 -5.48
C ASP A 293 -25.68 -13.66 -6.38
N ARG A 294 -25.35 -13.24 -7.60
CA ARG A 294 -24.53 -14.05 -8.51
C ARG A 294 -23.08 -14.09 -8.04
N TRP A 295 -22.53 -12.98 -7.58
CA TRP A 295 -21.17 -12.93 -7.05
C TRP A 295 -21.04 -13.72 -5.74
N THR A 296 -21.98 -13.56 -4.80
CA THR A 296 -22.01 -14.32 -3.55
C THR A 296 -22.03 -15.83 -3.83
N ARG A 297 -22.89 -16.30 -4.74
CA ARG A 297 -22.91 -17.72 -5.14
C ARG A 297 -21.61 -18.19 -5.77
N ARG A 298 -20.95 -17.36 -6.61
CA ARG A 298 -19.64 -17.71 -7.19
C ARG A 298 -18.57 -17.84 -6.12
N LEU A 299 -18.59 -16.98 -5.11
CA LEU A 299 -17.63 -17.01 -4.00
C LEU A 299 -17.81 -18.27 -3.15
N VAL A 300 -19.06 -18.62 -2.82
CA VAL A 300 -19.36 -19.87 -2.10
C VAL A 300 -18.86 -21.08 -2.89
N GLN A 301 -19.17 -21.17 -4.19
CA GLN A 301 -18.71 -22.26 -5.06
C GLN A 301 -17.19 -22.35 -5.15
N GLN A 302 -16.51 -21.20 -5.23
CA GLN A 302 -15.05 -21.15 -5.29
C GLN A 302 -14.42 -21.60 -3.97
N HIS A 303 -15.01 -21.23 -2.83
CA HIS A 303 -14.55 -21.66 -1.51
C HIS A 303 -14.73 -23.16 -1.32
N GLU A 304 -15.89 -23.71 -1.67
CA GLU A 304 -16.16 -25.16 -1.64
C GLU A 304 -15.17 -25.95 -2.52
N ALA A 305 -14.83 -25.43 -3.71
CA ALA A 305 -13.88 -26.08 -4.61
C ALA A 305 -12.42 -26.05 -4.11
N GLN A 306 -12.06 -25.10 -3.24
CA GLN A 306 -10.72 -25.02 -2.64
C GLN A 306 -10.54 -25.94 -1.42
N GLN A 307 -11.63 -26.37 -0.80
CA GLN A 307 -11.60 -27.27 0.36
C GLN A 307 -11.57 -28.77 -0.01
N GLN A 308 -11.81 -29.11 -1.27
CA GLN A 308 -11.75 -30.48 -1.81
C GLN A 308 -10.36 -30.81 -2.37
#